data_AF-A0A2N2REF0-F1
#
_entry.id   AF-A0A2N2REF0-F1
#
_cell.length_a   1.000
_cell.length_b   1.000
_cell.length_c   1.000
_cell.angle_alpha   90.00
_cell.angle_beta   90.00
_cell.angle_gamma   90.00
#
_symmetry.space_group_name_H-M   'P 1'
#
loop_
_entity.id
_entity.type
_entity.pdbx_description
1 polymer ?
#
loop_
_entity_poly.entity_id
_entity_poly.type
_entity_poly.pdbx_seq_one_letter_code
_entity_poly.pdbx_strand_id
1 'polypeptide(L)'
;MSVNGINGNGFDISKLLGGKATAPAAGSAEATDFLSSLKLQIANVESQTVGLLVSSAQASGKVSGAANFADILGAGKTAGTSSLDALLGSAAGVGGTNGVSAAGRNLALFDPESAYRMMTDINRFAVNFKAEASEMSDMKSYVATLQQEAVKLGSTAESTSNDEIRGRLQAFANAYNGWMQRFGSELQDGGMLAGTQAAKVSQYELEQSIANPFNGAMNGVHGMADLGLSIDPVTKLATVDNARLDGMLAGNKTAAIGALHEFTTNFAKSAELLNSAGNFITNRLDNLTRAISYIDSNMTSLQAEFGLGDPATPTGQVAKALANYNAAHGIG
;
A
#
# COMPACT_ATOMS: atom_id res chain seq x y z
N MET A 1 -21.44 -52.13 -17.48
CA MET A 1 -20.12 -51.47 -17.57
C MET A 1 -19.79 -50.91 -16.21
N SER A 2 -18.94 -51.61 -15.45
CA SER A 2 -18.45 -51.16 -14.15
C SER A 2 -17.25 -50.24 -14.37
N VAL A 3 -17.24 -49.08 -13.73
CA VAL A 3 -16.06 -48.22 -13.62
C VAL A 3 -15.45 -48.41 -12.24
N ASN A 4 -14.19 -48.82 -12.24
CA ASN A 4 -13.37 -49.19 -11.10
C ASN A 4 -12.16 -48.22 -11.06
N GLY A 5 -11.80 -47.71 -9.88
CA GLY A 5 -10.58 -46.94 -9.60
C GLY A 5 -10.71 -45.42 -9.83
N ILE A 6 -10.24 -44.51 -8.98
CA ILE A 6 -9.16 -44.57 -7.99
C ILE A 6 -9.56 -43.68 -6.80
N ASN A 7 -9.39 -44.22 -5.59
CA ASN A 7 -9.59 -43.57 -4.30
C ASN A 7 -8.22 -43.36 -3.64
N GLY A 8 -7.99 -42.21 -2.99
CA GLY A 8 -6.99 -42.06 -1.93
C GLY A 8 -5.67 -41.39 -2.28
N ASN A 9 -5.58 -40.07 -2.08
CA ASN A 9 -4.35 -39.39 -1.66
C ASN A 9 -4.57 -38.83 -0.25
N GLY A 10 -4.45 -39.71 0.75
CA GLY A 10 -4.37 -39.33 2.16
C GLY A 10 -2.95 -38.89 2.51
N PHE A 11 -2.84 -37.74 3.16
CA PHE A 11 -1.59 -37.22 3.71
C PHE A 11 -1.13 -38.10 4.88
N ASP A 12 0.04 -38.72 4.78
CA ASP A 12 0.58 -39.63 5.80
C ASP A 12 1.38 -38.86 6.87
N ILE A 13 0.78 -38.71 8.05
CA ILE A 13 1.33 -37.98 9.20
C ILE A 13 2.44 -38.81 9.91
N SER A 14 2.64 -40.07 9.52
CA SER A 14 3.63 -40.96 10.13
C SER A 14 5.09 -40.64 9.75
N LYS A 15 5.31 -39.68 8.85
CA LYS A 15 6.66 -39.17 8.49
C LYS A 15 7.15 -38.01 9.36
N LEU A 16 6.36 -37.51 10.32
CA LEU A 16 6.75 -36.38 11.17
C LEU A 16 7.13 -36.75 12.62
N LEU A 17 7.25 -38.04 12.94
CA LEU A 17 7.61 -38.48 14.30
C LEU A 17 8.60 -39.64 14.23
N GLY A 18 9.89 -39.33 14.27
CA GLY A 18 10.94 -40.34 14.16
C GLY A 18 12.35 -39.83 14.48
N GLY A 19 12.53 -39.18 15.62
CA GLY A 19 13.85 -38.85 16.18
C GLY A 19 13.83 -38.97 17.70
N LYS A 20 14.36 -40.09 18.21
CA LYS A 20 14.37 -40.48 19.63
C LYS A 20 14.92 -39.38 20.55
N ALA A 21 14.24 -39.21 21.68
CA ALA A 21 14.78 -38.55 22.87
C ALA A 21 16.02 -39.32 23.38
N THR A 22 17.13 -38.59 23.51
CA THR A 22 18.27 -38.99 24.34
C THR A 22 18.51 -37.84 25.32
N ALA A 23 18.38 -38.13 26.61
CA ALA A 23 18.73 -37.23 27.72
C ALA A 23 20.27 -37.07 27.81
N PRO A 24 20.78 -36.05 28.54
CA PRO A 24 21.96 -35.28 28.17
C PRO A 24 23.29 -35.92 28.61
N ALA A 25 24.34 -35.67 27.83
CA ALA A 25 25.72 -35.75 28.30
C ALA A 25 26.19 -34.32 28.64
N ALA A 26 26.51 -34.11 29.91
CA ALA A 26 27.10 -32.87 30.42
C ALA A 26 28.48 -32.61 29.77
N GLY A 27 28.73 -31.38 29.32
CA GLY A 27 30.05 -30.99 28.83
C GLY A 27 30.14 -29.64 28.10
N SER A 28 30.17 -28.54 28.87
CA SER A 28 31.09 -27.40 28.67
C SER A 28 31.24 -26.72 27.29
N ALA A 29 30.16 -26.42 26.58
CA ALA A 29 30.18 -25.50 25.42
C ALA A 29 29.29 -24.25 25.65
N GLU A 30 28.06 -24.43 26.12
CA GLU A 30 27.10 -23.32 26.36
C GLU A 30 27.49 -22.39 27.52
N ALA A 31 28.19 -22.93 28.53
CA ALA A 31 28.69 -22.13 29.65
C ALA A 31 29.78 -21.13 29.22
N THR A 32 30.54 -21.46 28.17
CA THR A 32 31.61 -20.59 27.64
C THR A 32 31.03 -19.44 26.82
N ASP A 33 29.93 -19.68 26.08
CA ASP A 33 29.21 -18.64 25.33
C ASP A 33 28.42 -17.70 26.24
N PHE A 34 27.80 -18.22 27.31
CA PHE A 34 27.17 -17.35 28.30
C PHE A 34 28.19 -16.52 29.08
N LEU A 35 29.35 -17.10 29.46
CA LEU A 35 30.39 -16.32 30.13
C LEU A 35 30.96 -15.24 29.20
N SER A 36 31.00 -15.49 27.90
CA SER A 36 31.49 -14.56 26.90
C SER A 36 30.48 -13.45 26.62
N SER A 37 29.18 -13.76 26.53
CA SER A 37 28.11 -12.78 26.41
C SER A 37 27.94 -11.95 27.69
N LEU A 38 28.09 -12.56 28.86
CA LEU A 38 28.10 -11.88 30.15
C LEU A 38 29.32 -10.98 30.30
N LYS A 39 30.53 -11.44 29.91
CA LYS A 39 31.73 -10.59 29.90
C LYS A 39 31.59 -9.43 28.92
N LEU A 40 30.98 -9.64 27.76
CA LEU A 40 30.73 -8.59 26.79
C LEU A 40 29.68 -7.59 27.30
N GLN A 41 28.64 -8.06 27.99
CA GLN A 41 27.66 -7.19 28.66
C GLN A 41 28.28 -6.41 29.81
N ILE A 42 29.11 -7.04 30.65
CA ILE A 42 29.82 -6.37 31.74
C ILE A 42 30.80 -5.34 31.17
N ALA A 43 31.54 -5.66 30.11
CA ALA A 43 32.46 -4.71 29.46
C ALA A 43 31.70 -3.53 28.81
N ASN A 44 30.53 -3.78 28.21
CA ASN A 44 29.67 -2.70 27.70
C ASN A 44 29.11 -1.83 28.81
N VAL A 45 28.71 -2.43 29.94
CA VAL A 45 28.28 -1.69 31.13
C VAL A 45 29.45 -0.87 31.67
N GLU A 46 30.64 -1.44 31.84
CA GLU A 46 31.84 -0.71 32.27
C GLU A 46 32.18 0.46 31.32
N SER A 47 32.14 0.24 30.01
CA SER A 47 32.41 1.28 29.01
C SER A 47 31.36 2.41 29.04
N GLN A 48 30.08 2.09 29.21
CA GLN A 48 29.01 3.09 29.26
C GLN A 48 28.98 3.84 30.60
N THR A 49 29.32 3.15 31.70
CA THR A 49 29.35 3.72 33.04
C THR A 49 30.56 4.65 33.20
N VAL A 50 31.73 4.28 32.68
CA VAL A 50 32.92 5.17 32.66
C VAL A 50 32.68 6.39 31.76
N GLY A 51 32.00 6.22 30.62
CA GLY A 51 31.62 7.34 29.74
C GLY A 51 30.70 8.36 30.42
N LEU A 52 29.74 7.90 31.23
CA LEU A 52 28.80 8.76 31.95
C LEU A 52 29.41 9.40 33.22
N LEU A 53 30.35 8.72 33.89
CA LEU A 53 31.08 9.29 35.04
C LEU A 53 32.13 10.34 34.63
N VAL A 54 32.82 10.17 33.49
CA VAL A 54 33.75 11.18 32.97
C VAL A 54 33.00 12.43 32.47
N SER A 55 31.81 12.24 31.88
CA SER A 55 30.98 13.35 31.40
C SER A 55 30.34 14.16 32.55
N SER A 56 29.96 13.50 33.64
CA SER A 56 29.41 14.17 34.83
C SER A 56 30.49 14.85 35.69
N ALA A 57 31.73 14.34 35.69
CA ALA A 57 32.87 15.00 36.33
C ALA A 57 33.33 16.29 35.61
N GLN A 58 33.15 16.39 34.28
CA GLN A 58 33.49 17.62 33.53
C GLN A 58 32.46 18.74 33.68
N ALA A 59 31.22 18.43 34.08
CA ALA A 59 30.15 19.43 34.26
C ALA A 59 30.18 20.18 35.60
N SER A 60 31.02 19.76 36.56
CA SER A 60 31.21 20.47 37.82
C SER A 60 32.68 20.88 37.96
N GLY A 61 32.97 22.16 37.69
CA GLY A 61 34.32 22.71 37.62
C GLY A 61 35.10 22.75 38.93
N LYS A 62 35.50 21.60 39.46
CA LYS A 62 36.55 21.45 40.49
C LYS A 62 37.26 20.11 40.32
N VAL A 63 38.42 20.12 39.65
CA VAL A 63 39.39 19.02 39.77
C VAL A 63 40.60 19.54 40.53
N SER A 64 40.74 19.07 41.77
CA SER A 64 42.02 19.07 42.47
C SER A 64 42.05 17.86 43.41
N GLY A 65 42.94 16.91 43.11
CA GLY A 65 43.36 15.85 44.02
C GLY A 65 42.69 14.49 43.76
N ALA A 66 43.52 13.46 43.69
CA ALA A 66 43.14 12.06 43.48
C ALA A 66 42.13 11.58 44.54
N ALA A 67 40.88 11.34 44.13
CA ALA A 67 39.87 10.71 44.96
C ALA A 67 39.95 9.19 44.81
N ASN A 68 40.25 8.50 45.91
CA ASN A 68 40.29 7.05 45.96
C ASN A 68 38.87 6.47 45.88
N PHE A 69 38.73 5.33 45.21
CA PHE A 69 37.45 4.61 44.99
C PHE A 69 36.65 4.32 46.29
N ALA A 70 37.35 4.23 47.43
CA ALA A 70 36.75 4.04 48.74
C ALA A 70 35.97 5.27 49.26
N ASP A 71 36.31 6.48 48.80
CA ASP A 71 35.63 7.72 49.22
C ASP A 71 34.29 7.90 48.49
N ILE A 72 34.18 7.36 47.27
CA ILE A 72 32.94 7.33 46.47
C ILE A 72 31.93 6.33 47.06
N LEU A 73 32.40 5.25 47.69
CA LEU A 73 31.56 4.22 48.31
C LEU A 73 31.29 4.46 49.81
N GLY A 74 32.07 5.33 50.47
CA GLY A 74 32.07 5.50 51.92
C GLY A 74 31.57 6.85 52.45
N ALA A 75 31.42 7.88 51.62
CA ALA A 75 31.03 9.20 52.09
C ALA A 75 29.51 9.40 52.16
N GLY A 76 28.99 9.50 53.38
CA GLY A 76 27.83 10.35 53.65
C GLY A 76 26.52 9.62 53.93
N LYS A 77 26.44 9.05 55.13
CA LYS A 77 25.20 8.69 55.83
C LYS A 77 24.37 9.97 56.08
N THR A 78 23.65 10.44 55.07
CA THR A 78 22.67 11.52 55.12
C THR A 78 21.48 11.12 54.26
N ALA A 79 20.28 11.20 54.83
CA ALA A 79 19.03 10.80 54.20
C ALA A 79 18.86 11.42 52.81
N GLY A 80 19.01 10.60 51.77
CA GLY A 80 18.93 10.98 50.37
C GLY A 80 19.32 9.76 49.54
N THR A 81 18.37 9.30 48.73
CA THR A 81 18.43 8.14 47.81
C THR A 81 19.84 7.81 47.33
N SER A 82 20.33 6.60 47.65
CA SER A 82 21.63 6.07 47.24
C SER A 82 21.85 6.25 45.72
N SER A 83 23.08 6.47 45.28
CA SER A 83 23.44 6.51 43.84
C SER A 83 23.03 5.25 43.08
N LEU A 84 22.90 4.11 43.77
CA LEU A 84 22.32 2.88 43.24
C LEU A 84 20.80 2.98 43.03
N ASP A 85 20.09 3.75 43.86
CA ASP A 85 18.66 4.06 43.76
C ASP A 85 18.38 5.12 42.69
N ALA A 86 19.36 6.00 42.41
CA ALA A 86 19.35 6.87 41.23
C ALA A 86 19.69 6.11 39.93
N LEU A 87 20.55 5.08 39.99
CA LEU A 87 20.84 4.21 38.86
C LEU A 87 19.67 3.24 38.60
N LEU A 88 19.08 2.65 39.64
CA LEU A 88 17.82 1.89 39.54
C LEU A 88 16.65 2.80 39.19
N GLY A 89 16.63 4.05 39.65
CA GLY A 89 15.66 5.08 39.27
C GLY A 89 15.86 5.56 37.84
N SER A 90 17.07 5.46 37.28
CA SER A 90 17.34 5.68 35.86
C SER A 90 17.00 4.45 35.02
N ALA A 91 17.17 3.23 35.54
CA ALA A 91 16.72 1.98 34.90
C ALA A 91 15.19 1.81 34.96
N ALA A 92 14.56 2.23 36.06
CA ALA A 92 13.11 2.37 36.23
C ALA A 92 12.57 3.66 35.61
N GLY A 93 13.47 4.59 35.26
CA GLY A 93 13.20 5.87 34.58
C GLY A 93 13.50 5.85 33.08
N VAL A 94 13.94 4.73 32.50
CA VAL A 94 13.91 4.47 31.04
C VAL A 94 12.49 4.11 30.57
N GLY A 95 11.49 4.18 31.44
CA GLY A 95 10.09 4.12 31.06
C GLY A 95 9.61 5.48 30.62
N GLY A 96 9.71 5.80 29.33
CA GLY A 96 8.87 6.84 28.72
C GLY A 96 7.41 6.40 28.80
N THR A 97 6.79 6.56 29.98
CA THR A 97 5.40 6.29 30.42
C THR A 97 4.71 4.97 30.02
N ASN A 98 5.23 4.18 29.08
CA ASN A 98 4.56 3.02 28.47
C ASN A 98 5.50 1.80 28.23
N GLY A 99 6.71 1.75 28.81
CA GLY A 99 7.64 0.61 28.60
C GLY A 99 8.34 0.58 27.23
N VAL A 100 8.26 1.67 26.47
CA VAL A 100 8.95 1.86 25.19
C VAL A 100 10.32 2.51 25.44
N SER A 101 11.39 1.90 24.90
CA SER A 101 12.76 2.39 24.96
C SER A 101 12.97 3.66 24.13
N ALA A 102 14.07 4.39 24.39
CA ALA A 102 14.45 5.56 23.60
C ALA A 102 14.62 5.28 22.09
N ALA A 103 14.94 4.03 21.74
CA ALA A 103 15.06 3.57 20.36
C ALA A 103 13.73 3.03 19.78
N GLY A 104 12.61 3.22 20.49
CA GLY A 104 11.26 2.90 20.02
C GLY A 104 10.79 1.47 20.22
N ARG A 105 11.57 0.56 20.83
CA ARG A 105 11.14 -0.82 21.11
C ARG A 105 10.33 -0.90 22.39
N ASN A 106 9.25 -1.68 22.41
CA ASN A 106 8.55 -2.04 23.64
C ASN A 106 9.30 -3.17 24.37
N LEU A 107 10.04 -2.84 25.44
CA LEU A 107 10.89 -3.79 26.16
C LEU A 107 10.11 -4.72 27.10
N ALA A 108 8.80 -4.48 27.27
CA ALA A 108 7.94 -5.34 28.09
C ALA A 108 7.49 -6.62 27.36
N LEU A 109 7.69 -6.70 26.05
CA LEU A 109 7.32 -7.86 25.24
C LEU A 109 8.40 -8.94 25.26
N PHE A 110 7.98 -10.19 25.03
CA PHE A 110 8.90 -11.33 24.88
C PHE A 110 9.83 -11.18 23.67
N ASP A 111 9.34 -10.60 22.58
CA ASP A 111 10.13 -10.27 21.38
C ASP A 111 9.90 -8.81 20.95
N PRO A 112 10.65 -7.86 21.56
CA PRO A 112 10.53 -6.44 21.25
C PRO A 112 10.88 -6.06 19.80
N GLU A 113 11.71 -6.87 19.13
CA GLU A 113 12.20 -6.57 17.78
C GLU A 113 11.17 -6.95 16.72
N SER A 114 10.49 -8.09 16.86
CA SER A 114 9.37 -8.44 15.99
C SER A 114 8.22 -7.45 16.11
N ALA A 115 7.92 -6.99 17.34
CA ALA A 115 6.92 -5.96 17.58
C ALA A 115 7.29 -4.63 16.90
N TYR A 116 8.55 -4.21 17.03
CA TYR A 116 9.05 -3.01 16.36
C TYR A 116 8.90 -3.10 14.84
N ARG A 117 9.26 -4.24 14.23
CA ARG A 117 9.09 -4.49 12.79
C ARG A 117 7.63 -4.46 12.35
N MET A 118 6.73 -5.01 13.17
CA MET A 118 5.30 -4.94 12.93
C MET A 118 4.81 -3.49 12.94
N MET A 119 5.27 -2.66 13.88
CA MET A 119 4.94 -1.24 13.87
C MET A 119 5.51 -0.50 12.67
N THR A 120 6.74 -0.81 12.24
CA THR A 120 7.33 -0.28 11.00
C THR A 120 6.43 -0.59 9.79
N ASP A 121 5.92 -1.82 9.71
CA ASP A 121 4.99 -2.22 8.66
C ASP A 121 3.65 -1.47 8.75
N ILE A 122 3.10 -1.29 9.96
CA ILE A 122 1.88 -0.49 10.21
C ILE A 122 2.08 0.97 9.75
N ASN A 123 3.21 1.60 10.11
CA ASN A 123 3.54 2.96 9.68
C ASN A 123 3.59 3.05 8.15
N ARG A 124 4.20 2.06 7.49
CA ARG A 124 4.23 1.98 6.02
C ARG A 124 2.84 1.78 5.42
N PHE A 125 2.01 0.91 6.00
CA PHE A 125 0.64 0.70 5.54
C PHE A 125 -0.23 1.94 5.71
N ALA A 126 -0.08 2.68 6.81
CA ALA A 126 -0.79 3.93 7.06
C ALA A 126 -0.61 4.93 5.91
N VAL A 127 0.64 5.08 5.45
CA VAL A 127 0.97 5.96 4.32
C VAL A 127 0.50 5.37 2.99
N ASN A 128 0.77 4.09 2.74
CA ASN A 128 0.44 3.46 1.46
C ASN A 128 -1.07 3.41 1.22
N PHE A 129 -1.89 3.16 2.26
CA PHE A 129 -3.35 3.16 2.11
C PHE A 129 -3.89 4.55 1.78
N LYS A 130 -3.34 5.61 2.39
CA LYS A 130 -3.70 7.00 2.05
C LYS A 130 -3.32 7.34 0.62
N ALA A 131 -2.11 6.99 0.20
CA ALA A 131 -1.67 7.16 -1.19
C ALA A 131 -2.57 6.39 -2.18
N GLU A 132 -2.89 5.13 -1.89
CA GLU A 132 -3.74 4.31 -2.78
C GLU A 132 -5.18 4.86 -2.83
N ALA A 133 -5.71 5.33 -1.70
CA ALA A 133 -7.03 5.95 -1.66
C ALA A 133 -7.11 7.20 -2.55
N SER A 134 -6.04 7.99 -2.61
CA SER A 134 -5.95 9.12 -3.54
C SER A 134 -5.99 8.65 -5.00
N GLU A 135 -5.16 7.69 -5.38
CA GLU A 135 -5.10 7.18 -6.77
C GLU A 135 -6.41 6.51 -7.21
N MET A 136 -7.04 5.75 -6.31
CA MET A 136 -8.35 5.13 -6.57
C MET A 136 -9.48 6.18 -6.69
N SER A 137 -9.39 7.29 -5.95
CA SER A 137 -10.35 8.41 -6.05
C SER A 137 -10.19 9.18 -7.36
N ASP A 138 -8.94 9.38 -7.81
CA ASP A 138 -8.65 9.91 -9.14
C ASP A 138 -9.22 8.98 -10.22
N MET A 139 -8.98 7.66 -10.11
CA MET A 139 -9.49 6.68 -11.07
C MET A 139 -11.02 6.72 -11.15
N LYS A 140 -11.72 6.77 -10.01
CA LYS A 140 -13.17 6.93 -9.96
C LYS A 140 -13.64 8.15 -10.77
N SER A 141 -12.94 9.28 -10.59
CA SER A 141 -13.25 10.53 -11.28
C SER A 141 -13.03 10.43 -12.78
N TYR A 142 -11.91 9.83 -13.21
CA TYR A 142 -11.63 9.59 -14.63
C TYR A 142 -12.64 8.65 -15.29
N VAL A 143 -13.05 7.57 -14.62
CA VAL A 143 -14.09 6.66 -15.13
C VAL A 143 -15.41 7.42 -15.32
N ALA A 144 -15.76 8.32 -14.42
CA ALA A 144 -16.94 9.18 -14.57
C ALA A 144 -16.79 10.16 -15.75
N THR A 145 -15.61 10.72 -15.99
CA THR A 145 -15.34 11.54 -17.19
C THR A 145 -15.47 10.72 -18.47
N LEU A 146 -14.92 9.50 -18.52
CA LEU A 146 -15.06 8.61 -19.68
C LEU A 146 -16.52 8.26 -19.96
N GLN A 147 -17.31 8.00 -18.92
CA GLN A 147 -18.74 7.79 -19.03
C GLN A 147 -19.42 9.00 -19.67
N GLN A 148 -19.09 10.22 -19.24
CA GLN A 148 -19.67 11.44 -19.80
C GLN A 148 -19.29 11.64 -21.27
N GLU A 149 -18.03 11.40 -21.65
CA GLU A 149 -17.61 11.48 -23.05
C GLU A 149 -18.28 10.41 -23.92
N ALA A 150 -18.51 9.20 -23.38
CA ALA A 150 -19.29 8.17 -24.07
C ALA A 150 -20.74 8.63 -24.27
N VAL A 151 -21.39 9.17 -23.24
CA VAL A 151 -22.78 9.69 -23.36
C VAL A 151 -22.86 10.83 -24.37
N LYS A 152 -21.88 11.74 -24.40
CA LYS A 152 -21.79 12.79 -25.42
C LYS A 152 -21.68 12.18 -26.81
N LEU A 153 -20.81 11.19 -27.01
CA LEU A 153 -20.70 10.48 -28.28
C LEU A 153 -22.01 9.78 -28.67
N GLY A 154 -22.71 9.16 -27.72
CA GLY A 154 -23.96 8.44 -27.95
C GLY A 154 -25.17 9.30 -28.28
N SER A 155 -25.14 10.58 -27.89
CA SER A 155 -26.21 11.55 -28.18
C SER A 155 -26.20 12.08 -29.63
N THR A 156 -25.41 11.48 -30.53
CA THR A 156 -25.46 11.76 -31.97
C THR A 156 -26.78 11.31 -32.58
N ALA A 157 -27.36 12.15 -33.41
CA ALA A 157 -28.60 11.87 -34.15
C ALA A 157 -28.36 11.98 -35.66
N GLU A 158 -29.33 11.59 -36.49
CA GLU A 158 -29.20 11.69 -37.95
C GLU A 158 -28.97 13.13 -38.44
N SER A 159 -29.50 14.11 -37.69
CA SER A 159 -29.29 15.54 -37.92
C SER A 159 -27.90 16.05 -37.50
N THR A 160 -27.15 15.29 -36.70
CA THR A 160 -25.78 15.65 -36.30
C THR A 160 -24.87 15.63 -37.53
N SER A 161 -24.07 16.68 -37.72
CA SER A 161 -23.15 16.76 -38.85
C SER A 161 -22.04 15.72 -38.75
N ASN A 162 -21.51 15.26 -39.89
CA ASN A 162 -20.43 14.27 -39.90
C ASN A 162 -19.16 14.81 -39.20
N ASP A 163 -18.87 16.11 -39.36
CA ASP A 163 -17.76 16.78 -38.68
C ASP A 163 -17.92 16.75 -37.15
N GLU A 164 -19.15 16.94 -36.66
CA GLU A 164 -19.44 16.87 -35.24
C GLU A 164 -19.33 15.42 -34.71
N ILE A 165 -19.80 14.42 -35.47
CA ILE A 165 -19.63 13.00 -35.10
C ILE A 165 -18.13 12.66 -34.99
N ARG A 166 -17.32 13.10 -35.96
CA ARG A 166 -15.86 12.94 -35.93
C ARG A 166 -15.24 13.58 -34.70
N GLY A 167 -15.62 14.82 -34.41
CA GLY A 167 -15.15 15.56 -33.23
C GLY A 167 -15.48 14.83 -31.92
N ARG A 168 -16.70 14.29 -31.80
CA ARG A 168 -17.13 13.53 -30.62
C ARG A 168 -16.38 12.20 -30.48
N LEU A 169 -16.17 11.48 -31.58
CA LEU A 169 -15.41 10.21 -31.57
C LEU A 169 -13.94 10.46 -31.16
N GLN A 170 -13.34 11.52 -31.70
CA GLN A 170 -11.99 11.94 -31.33
C GLN A 170 -11.91 12.38 -29.86
N ALA A 171 -12.90 13.13 -29.37
CA ALA A 171 -12.94 13.53 -27.96
C ALA A 171 -13.01 12.31 -27.02
N PHE A 172 -13.84 11.33 -27.36
CA PHE A 172 -13.90 10.06 -26.62
C PHE A 172 -12.55 9.33 -26.63
N ALA A 173 -11.93 9.17 -27.80
CA ALA A 173 -10.62 8.52 -27.92
C ALA A 173 -9.53 9.25 -27.12
N ASN A 174 -9.54 10.60 -27.14
CA ASN A 174 -8.63 11.42 -26.36
C ASN A 174 -8.84 11.25 -24.85
N ALA A 175 -10.09 11.18 -24.38
CA ALA A 175 -10.39 10.94 -22.98
C ALA A 175 -9.88 9.56 -22.52
N TYR A 176 -10.13 8.53 -23.33
CA TYR A 176 -9.61 7.17 -23.07
C TYR A 176 -8.07 7.15 -23.05
N ASN A 177 -7.43 7.81 -24.02
CA ASN A 177 -5.97 7.90 -24.06
C ASN A 177 -5.39 8.68 -22.87
N GLY A 178 -6.06 9.73 -22.42
CA GLY A 178 -5.69 10.46 -21.21
C GLY A 178 -5.76 9.58 -19.95
N TRP A 179 -6.78 8.73 -19.87
CA TRP A 179 -6.87 7.73 -18.80
C TRP A 179 -5.74 6.69 -18.87
N MET A 180 -5.46 6.15 -20.06
CA MET A 180 -4.33 5.23 -20.27
C MET A 180 -2.97 5.86 -19.95
N GLN A 181 -2.76 7.12 -20.30
CA GLN A 181 -1.52 7.84 -19.97
C GLN A 181 -1.38 8.11 -18.47
N ARG A 182 -2.50 8.29 -17.75
CA ARG A 182 -2.50 8.56 -16.31
C ARG A 182 -2.33 7.30 -15.46
N PHE A 183 -2.92 6.17 -15.89
CA PHE A 183 -2.98 4.95 -15.09
C PHE A 183 -2.28 3.74 -15.71
N GLY A 184 -1.89 3.80 -16.98
CA GLY A 184 -1.23 2.68 -17.65
C GLY A 184 0.06 2.24 -16.96
N SER A 185 0.89 3.18 -16.53
CA SER A 185 2.09 2.88 -15.71
C SER A 185 1.73 2.45 -14.29
N GLU A 186 0.65 2.98 -13.72
CA GLU A 186 0.23 2.69 -12.35
C GLU A 186 -0.20 1.25 -12.15
N LEU A 187 -0.74 0.64 -13.20
CA LEU A 187 -1.28 -0.71 -13.20
C LEU A 187 -0.20 -1.77 -13.48
N GLN A 188 0.98 -1.36 -13.96
CA GLN A 188 2.14 -2.21 -14.23
C GLN A 188 2.97 -2.46 -12.97
N ASP A 189 3.83 -3.48 -13.01
CA ASP A 189 4.70 -3.84 -11.88
C ASP A 189 5.55 -2.65 -11.43
N GLY A 190 5.47 -2.33 -10.14
CA GLY A 190 6.14 -1.17 -9.54
C GLY A 190 5.33 0.13 -9.56
N GLY A 191 4.19 0.18 -10.26
CA GLY A 191 3.22 1.27 -10.18
C GLY A 191 2.40 1.24 -8.89
N MET A 192 1.76 2.35 -8.53
CA MET A 192 1.02 2.47 -7.25
C MET A 192 -0.18 1.52 -7.17
N LEU A 193 -0.76 1.16 -8.31
CA LEU A 193 -1.95 0.29 -8.43
C LEU A 193 -1.62 -1.11 -8.97
N ALA A 194 -0.34 -1.49 -9.03
CA ALA A 194 0.14 -2.76 -9.60
C ALA A 194 -0.48 -4.00 -8.94
N GLY A 195 -0.91 -3.89 -7.68
CA GLY A 195 -1.57 -4.95 -6.92
C GLY A 195 -3.09 -4.76 -6.77
N THR A 196 -3.65 -3.66 -7.28
CA THR A 196 -5.04 -3.28 -6.99
C THR A 196 -5.97 -3.92 -8.03
N GLN A 197 -6.59 -5.04 -7.65
CA GLN A 197 -7.50 -5.79 -8.53
C GLN A 197 -8.64 -4.91 -9.08
N ALA A 198 -9.21 -4.02 -8.26
CA ALA A 198 -10.25 -3.10 -8.70
C ALA A 198 -9.81 -2.23 -9.87
N ALA A 199 -8.56 -1.78 -9.86
CA ALA A 199 -7.98 -0.93 -10.89
C ALA A 199 -7.72 -1.71 -12.19
N LYS A 200 -7.19 -2.94 -12.08
CA LYS A 200 -6.96 -3.84 -13.23
C LYS A 200 -8.26 -4.28 -13.91
N VAL A 201 -9.28 -4.64 -13.12
CA VAL A 201 -10.60 -4.99 -13.66
C VAL A 201 -11.23 -3.79 -14.36
N SER A 202 -11.14 -2.60 -13.78
CA SER A 202 -11.65 -1.37 -14.40
C SER A 202 -10.99 -1.11 -15.76
N GLN A 203 -9.66 -1.27 -15.87
CA GLN A 203 -8.97 -1.19 -17.14
C GLN A 203 -9.50 -2.20 -18.16
N TYR A 204 -9.54 -3.47 -17.75
CA TYR A 204 -9.93 -4.56 -18.63
C TYR A 204 -11.37 -4.37 -19.17
N GLU A 205 -12.32 -4.02 -18.32
CA GLU A 205 -13.71 -3.82 -18.72
C GLU A 205 -13.88 -2.67 -19.72
N LEU A 206 -13.16 -1.56 -19.52
CA LEU A 206 -13.20 -0.42 -20.46
C LEU A 206 -12.55 -0.76 -21.81
N GLU A 207 -11.40 -1.44 -21.79
CA GLU A 207 -10.73 -1.95 -23.00
C GLU A 207 -11.63 -2.91 -23.78
N GLN A 208 -12.21 -3.90 -23.11
CA GLN A 208 -13.09 -4.87 -23.75
C GLN A 208 -14.36 -4.23 -24.29
N SER A 209 -14.93 -3.24 -23.60
CA SER A 209 -16.11 -2.53 -24.09
C SER A 209 -15.87 -1.82 -25.42
N ILE A 210 -14.68 -1.22 -25.61
CA ILE A 210 -14.28 -0.58 -26.88
C ILE A 210 -13.96 -1.63 -27.95
N ALA A 211 -13.23 -2.68 -27.58
CA ALA A 211 -12.79 -3.72 -28.51
C ALA A 211 -13.91 -4.70 -28.93
N ASN A 212 -15.09 -4.65 -28.29
CA ASN A 212 -16.16 -5.60 -28.52
C ASN A 212 -16.68 -5.52 -29.98
N PRO A 213 -16.53 -6.60 -30.78
CA PRO A 213 -16.96 -6.63 -32.17
C PRO A 213 -18.48 -6.71 -32.35
N PHE A 214 -19.23 -6.98 -31.28
CA PHE A 214 -20.68 -7.11 -31.34
C PHE A 214 -21.41 -5.76 -31.23
N ASN A 215 -20.71 -4.67 -30.89
CA ASN A 215 -21.33 -3.36 -30.87
C ASN A 215 -21.82 -2.98 -32.27
N GLY A 216 -23.13 -2.74 -32.43
CA GLY A 216 -23.72 -2.38 -33.70
C GLY A 216 -24.03 -3.57 -34.62
N ALA A 217 -23.89 -4.81 -34.15
CA ALA A 217 -24.15 -6.00 -34.96
C ALA A 217 -25.59 -6.06 -35.50
N MET A 218 -26.57 -5.57 -34.73
CA MET A 218 -27.96 -5.44 -35.17
C MET A 218 -28.12 -4.46 -36.35
N ASN A 219 -27.19 -3.52 -36.49
CA ASN A 219 -27.14 -2.53 -37.55
C ASN A 219 -26.21 -2.93 -38.71
N GLY A 220 -25.67 -4.16 -38.69
CA GLY A 220 -24.72 -4.65 -39.69
C GLY A 220 -23.30 -4.08 -39.56
N VAL A 221 -22.94 -3.56 -38.37
CA VAL A 221 -21.62 -2.99 -38.05
C VAL A 221 -20.88 -3.97 -37.13
N HIS A 222 -19.63 -4.32 -37.45
CA HIS A 222 -18.83 -5.25 -36.65
C HIS A 222 -17.94 -4.51 -35.64
N GLY A 223 -18.59 -3.80 -34.72
CA GLY A 223 -17.91 -3.09 -33.66
C GLY A 223 -17.37 -1.73 -34.06
N MET A 224 -16.73 -1.08 -33.09
CA MET A 224 -16.21 0.27 -33.24
C MET A 224 -15.07 0.39 -34.25
N ALA A 225 -14.39 -0.71 -34.56
CA ALA A 225 -13.36 -0.76 -35.60
C ALA A 225 -13.93 -0.42 -36.98
N ASP A 226 -15.15 -0.85 -37.30
CA ASP A 226 -15.85 -0.49 -38.55
C ASP A 226 -16.21 0.99 -38.61
N LEU A 227 -16.30 1.67 -37.46
CA LEU A 227 -16.47 3.11 -37.33
C LEU A 227 -15.14 3.86 -37.18
N GLY A 228 -14.01 3.17 -37.37
CA GLY A 228 -12.68 3.75 -37.31
C GLY A 228 -12.09 3.91 -35.91
N LEU A 229 -12.76 3.48 -34.84
CA LEU A 229 -12.21 3.50 -33.48
C LEU A 229 -11.63 2.13 -33.13
N SER A 230 -10.34 2.06 -32.80
CA SER A 230 -9.69 0.81 -32.41
C SER A 230 -8.63 1.02 -31.33
N ILE A 231 -8.39 -0.02 -30.52
CA ILE A 231 -7.31 -0.04 -29.53
C ILE A 231 -6.07 -0.69 -30.14
N ASP A 232 -4.95 0.03 -30.13
CA ASP A 232 -3.67 -0.53 -30.54
C ASP A 232 -3.25 -1.65 -29.55
N PRO A 233 -2.94 -2.86 -30.04
CA PRO A 233 -2.73 -4.01 -29.17
C PRO A 233 -1.47 -3.90 -28.30
N VAL A 234 -0.50 -3.07 -28.70
CA VAL A 234 0.81 -2.92 -28.05
C VAL A 234 0.75 -1.78 -27.04
N THR A 235 0.36 -0.59 -27.49
CA THR A 235 0.33 0.65 -26.70
C THR A 235 -0.92 0.78 -25.85
N LYS A 236 -1.97 0.00 -26.15
CA LYS A 236 -3.31 0.07 -25.52
C LYS A 236 -4.03 1.40 -25.70
N LEU A 237 -3.53 2.26 -26.59
CA LEU A 237 -4.14 3.55 -26.91
C LEU A 237 -5.22 3.39 -27.99
N ALA A 238 -6.28 4.17 -27.86
CA ALA A 238 -7.29 4.33 -28.88
C ALA A 238 -6.77 5.16 -30.06
N THR A 239 -7.12 4.73 -31.27
CA THR A 239 -6.86 5.42 -32.54
C THR A 239 -8.16 5.65 -33.29
N VAL A 240 -8.22 6.75 -34.05
CA VAL A 240 -9.38 7.12 -34.86
C VAL A 240 -8.99 7.21 -36.33
N ASP A 241 -9.60 6.38 -37.16
CA ASP A 241 -9.53 6.42 -38.62
C ASP A 241 -10.74 7.17 -39.16
N ASN A 242 -10.52 8.46 -39.47
CA ASN A 242 -11.55 9.34 -40.00
C ASN A 242 -12.06 8.91 -41.38
N ALA A 243 -11.21 8.30 -42.22
CA ALA A 243 -11.62 7.89 -43.55
C ALA A 243 -12.61 6.71 -43.47
N ARG A 244 -12.38 5.78 -42.54
CA ARG A 244 -13.29 4.66 -42.28
C ARG A 244 -14.62 5.13 -41.70
N LEU A 245 -14.58 6.07 -40.73
CA LEU A 245 -15.78 6.71 -40.20
C LEU A 245 -16.58 7.40 -41.31
N ASP A 246 -15.93 8.22 -42.14
CA ASP A 246 -16.57 8.97 -43.22
C ASP A 246 -17.19 8.02 -44.27
N GLY A 247 -16.51 6.93 -44.60
CA GLY A 247 -17.04 5.89 -45.49
C GLY A 247 -18.32 5.25 -44.95
N MET A 248 -18.35 4.92 -43.66
CA MET A 248 -19.52 4.33 -43.02
C MET A 248 -20.69 5.33 -42.91
N LEU A 249 -20.41 6.59 -42.56
CA LEU A 249 -21.42 7.65 -42.50
C LEU A 249 -22.01 7.96 -43.88
N ALA A 250 -21.21 7.91 -44.95
CA ALA A 250 -21.68 8.13 -46.32
C ALA A 250 -22.50 6.94 -46.85
N GLY A 251 -22.11 5.71 -46.51
CA GLY A 251 -22.78 4.49 -46.97
C GLY A 251 -24.07 4.17 -46.21
N ASN A 252 -24.06 4.29 -44.90
CA ASN A 252 -25.22 3.99 -44.05
C ASN A 252 -25.16 4.73 -42.70
N LYS A 253 -25.49 6.03 -42.73
CA LYS A 253 -25.45 6.89 -41.54
C LYS A 253 -26.31 6.39 -40.39
N THR A 254 -27.52 5.88 -40.69
CA THR A 254 -28.43 5.33 -39.67
C THR A 254 -27.79 4.14 -38.94
N ALA A 255 -27.16 3.22 -39.66
CA ALA A 255 -26.45 2.10 -39.04
C ALA A 255 -25.24 2.56 -38.20
N ALA A 256 -24.49 3.54 -38.69
CA ALA A 256 -23.35 4.12 -37.96
C ALA A 256 -23.79 4.73 -36.62
N ILE A 257 -24.86 5.52 -36.63
CA ILE A 257 -25.43 6.13 -35.43
C ILE A 257 -26.01 5.07 -34.49
N GLY A 258 -26.70 4.06 -35.02
CA GLY A 258 -27.21 2.94 -34.24
C GLY A 258 -26.10 2.19 -33.50
N ALA A 259 -24.98 1.92 -34.19
CA ALA A 259 -23.80 1.30 -33.59
C ALA A 259 -23.13 2.19 -32.54
N LEU A 260 -22.99 3.51 -32.79
CA LEU A 260 -22.49 4.46 -31.80
C LEU A 260 -23.37 4.48 -30.54
N HIS A 261 -24.69 4.51 -30.71
CA HIS A 261 -25.63 4.54 -29.59
C HIS A 261 -25.56 3.25 -28.76
N GLU A 262 -25.51 2.08 -29.41
CA GLU A 262 -25.38 0.79 -28.72
C GLU A 262 -24.06 0.70 -27.95
N PHE A 263 -22.94 1.00 -28.61
CA PHE A 263 -21.61 1.02 -27.98
C PHE A 263 -21.59 1.93 -26.75
N THR A 264 -22.00 3.19 -26.92
CA THR A 264 -21.90 4.20 -25.86
C THR A 264 -22.86 3.92 -24.71
N THR A 265 -24.03 3.34 -24.98
CA THR A 265 -24.94 2.87 -23.92
C THR A 265 -24.29 1.77 -23.09
N ASN A 266 -23.71 0.77 -23.74
CA ASN A 266 -23.05 -0.34 -23.06
C ASN A 266 -21.80 0.13 -22.29
N PHE A 267 -20.96 0.95 -22.93
CA PHE A 267 -19.76 1.52 -22.31
C PHE A 267 -20.10 2.39 -21.10
N ALA A 268 -21.07 3.31 -21.26
CA ALA A 268 -21.51 4.16 -20.16
C ALA A 268 -22.08 3.33 -19.01
N LYS A 269 -22.79 2.22 -19.31
CA LYS A 269 -23.29 1.32 -18.28
C LYS A 269 -22.16 0.58 -17.56
N SER A 270 -21.15 0.09 -18.28
CA SER A 270 -19.97 -0.53 -17.66
C SER A 270 -19.23 0.46 -16.75
N ALA A 271 -18.98 1.69 -17.23
CA ALA A 271 -18.35 2.73 -16.44
C ALA A 271 -19.16 3.12 -15.19
N GLU A 272 -20.49 3.22 -15.33
CA GLU A 272 -21.41 3.43 -14.21
C GLU A 272 -21.30 2.29 -13.18
N LEU A 273 -21.31 1.04 -13.63
CA LEU A 273 -21.21 -0.13 -12.75
C LEU A 273 -19.89 -0.15 -12.00
N LEU A 274 -18.76 0.10 -12.65
CA LEU A 274 -17.43 0.17 -12.01
C LEU A 274 -17.42 1.17 -10.84
N ASN A 275 -18.14 2.29 -10.99
CA ASN A 275 -18.25 3.36 -10.01
C ASN A 275 -19.46 3.24 -9.06
N SER A 276 -20.36 2.29 -9.29
CA SER A 276 -21.57 2.10 -8.49
C SER A 276 -21.25 1.61 -7.08
N ALA A 277 -22.09 1.98 -6.12
CA ALA A 277 -21.95 1.50 -4.74
C ALA A 277 -21.93 -0.03 -4.68
N GLY A 278 -21.02 -0.59 -3.89
CA GLY A 278 -20.88 -2.04 -3.77
C GLY A 278 -20.06 -2.70 -4.89
N ASN A 279 -19.48 -1.94 -5.80
CA ASN A 279 -18.68 -2.47 -6.91
C ASN A 279 -17.16 -2.23 -6.71
N PHE A 280 -16.33 -2.63 -7.67
CA PHE A 280 -14.86 -2.72 -7.53
C PHE A 280 -14.20 -1.46 -6.97
N ILE A 281 -14.41 -0.30 -7.61
CA ILE A 281 -13.73 0.95 -7.22
C ILE A 281 -14.22 1.43 -5.86
N THR A 282 -15.54 1.47 -5.64
CA THR A 282 -16.12 1.94 -4.37
C THR A 282 -15.78 1.01 -3.21
N ASN A 283 -15.86 -0.31 -3.40
CA ASN A 283 -15.51 -1.26 -2.33
C ASN A 283 -14.04 -1.14 -1.94
N ARG A 284 -13.15 -0.91 -2.91
CA ARG A 284 -11.73 -0.70 -2.58
C ARG A 284 -11.54 0.59 -1.79
N LEU A 285 -12.18 1.69 -2.19
CA LEU A 285 -12.17 2.95 -1.44
C LEU A 285 -12.75 2.82 -0.03
N ASP A 286 -13.87 2.10 0.13
CA ASP A 286 -14.49 1.85 1.43
C ASP A 286 -13.58 0.98 2.33
N ASN A 287 -12.92 -0.02 1.76
CA ASN A 287 -11.93 -0.84 2.48
C ASN A 287 -10.73 -0.01 2.92
N LEU A 288 -10.18 0.82 2.04
CA LEU A 288 -9.07 1.72 2.36
C LEU A 288 -9.47 2.71 3.45
N THR A 289 -10.65 3.32 3.32
CA THR A 289 -11.20 4.25 4.32
C THR A 289 -11.32 3.58 5.69
N ARG A 290 -11.84 2.35 5.76
CA ARG A 290 -11.93 1.60 7.02
C ARG A 290 -10.55 1.30 7.62
N ALA A 291 -9.59 0.87 6.80
CA ALA A 291 -8.24 0.58 7.25
C ALA A 291 -7.52 1.84 7.76
N ILE A 292 -7.62 2.95 7.02
CA ILE A 292 -7.05 4.26 7.41
C ILE A 292 -7.67 4.71 8.75
N SER A 293 -8.99 4.73 8.85
CA SER A 293 -9.69 5.14 10.08
C SER A 293 -9.33 4.27 11.27
N TYR A 294 -9.16 2.95 11.06
CA TYR A 294 -8.72 2.04 12.12
C TYR A 294 -7.31 2.40 12.61
N ILE A 295 -6.35 2.57 11.69
CA ILE A 295 -4.97 2.91 12.04
C ILE A 295 -4.92 4.27 12.74
N ASP A 296 -5.58 5.29 12.18
CA ASP A 296 -5.57 6.65 12.74
C ASP A 296 -6.20 6.69 14.15
N SER A 297 -7.30 5.94 14.37
CA SER A 297 -7.98 5.90 15.68
C SER A 297 -7.24 5.09 16.74
N ASN A 298 -6.42 4.11 16.32
CA ASN A 298 -5.75 3.18 17.23
C ASN A 298 -4.23 3.40 17.31
N MET A 299 -3.68 4.41 16.64
CA MET A 299 -2.23 4.63 16.52
C MET A 299 -1.53 4.62 17.88
N THR A 300 -2.06 5.34 18.88
CA THR A 300 -1.47 5.38 20.23
C THR A 300 -1.47 4.00 20.90
N SER A 301 -2.56 3.23 20.74
CA SER A 301 -2.66 1.88 21.30
C SER A 301 -1.71 0.90 20.60
N LEU A 302 -1.64 0.97 19.26
CA LEU A 302 -0.71 0.19 18.46
C LEU A 302 0.75 0.52 18.84
N GLN A 303 1.06 1.79 19.09
CA GLN A 303 2.39 2.20 19.53
C GLN A 303 2.72 1.73 20.96
N ALA A 304 1.72 1.72 21.85
CA ALA A 304 1.89 1.17 23.20
C ALA A 304 2.09 -0.35 23.18
N GLU A 305 1.45 -1.05 22.26
CA GLU A 305 1.59 -2.49 22.09
C GLU A 305 2.91 -2.85 21.41
N PHE A 306 3.19 -2.27 20.24
CA PHE A 306 4.27 -2.71 19.36
C PHE A 306 5.55 -1.87 19.45
N GLY A 307 5.53 -0.73 20.15
CA GLY A 307 6.59 0.28 20.09
C GLY A 307 6.35 1.28 18.95
N LEU A 308 7.34 2.12 18.62
CA LEU A 308 7.18 3.20 17.64
C LEU A 308 7.39 2.76 16.19
N GLY A 309 8.20 1.73 15.96
CA GLY A 309 8.66 1.35 14.62
C GLY A 309 9.51 2.44 13.95
N ASP A 310 9.94 2.19 12.72
CA ASP A 310 10.49 3.22 11.85
C ASP A 310 9.36 4.03 11.23
N PRO A 311 9.51 5.36 11.09
CA PRO A 311 8.56 6.16 10.34
C PRO A 311 8.57 5.76 8.86
N ALA A 312 7.42 5.84 8.22
CA ALA A 312 7.34 5.63 6.77
C ALA A 312 8.10 6.74 6.04
N THR A 313 8.93 6.35 5.07
CA THR A 313 9.69 7.28 4.20
C THR A 313 9.17 7.18 2.76
N PRO A 314 7.97 7.73 2.46
CA PRO A 314 7.43 7.68 1.11
C PRO A 314 8.32 8.48 0.15
N THR A 315 8.51 7.95 -1.05
CA THR A 315 9.28 8.61 -2.11
C THR A 315 8.51 8.56 -3.43
N GLY A 316 8.94 9.37 -4.40
CA GLY A 316 8.37 9.40 -5.74
C GLY A 316 6.84 9.53 -5.74
N GLN A 317 6.18 8.58 -6.38
CA GLN A 317 4.74 8.59 -6.56
C GLN A 317 3.93 8.42 -5.27
N VAL A 318 4.39 7.57 -4.35
CA VAL A 318 3.73 7.36 -3.06
C VAL A 318 3.69 8.69 -2.28
N ALA A 319 4.79 9.44 -2.29
CA ALA A 319 4.85 10.75 -1.63
C ALA A 319 3.89 11.77 -2.28
N LYS A 320 3.82 11.79 -3.61
CA LYS A 320 2.88 12.66 -4.35
C LYS A 320 1.42 12.33 -4.05
N ALA A 321 1.06 11.05 -4.11
CA ALA A 321 -0.30 10.58 -3.84
C ALA A 321 -0.70 10.81 -2.37
N LEU A 322 0.24 10.62 -1.43
CA LEU A 322 0.02 10.98 -0.02
C LEU A 322 -0.24 12.49 0.15
N ALA A 323 0.54 13.34 -0.52
CA ALA A 323 0.34 14.78 -0.46
C ALA A 323 -1.04 15.19 -0.99
N ASN A 324 -1.48 14.59 -2.09
CA ASN A 324 -2.82 14.79 -2.66
C ASN A 324 -3.92 14.34 -1.68
N TYR A 325 -3.76 13.16 -1.08
CA TYR A 325 -4.69 12.66 -0.06
C TYR A 325 -4.83 13.66 1.09
N ASN A 326 -3.70 14.09 1.65
CA ASN A 326 -3.65 15.02 2.77
C ASN A 326 -4.30 16.37 2.43
N ALA A 327 -4.02 16.91 1.24
CA ALA A 327 -4.64 18.15 0.75
C ALA A 327 -6.17 18.02 0.63
N ALA A 328 -6.67 16.88 0.12
CA ALA A 328 -8.10 16.64 -0.01
C ALA A 328 -8.82 16.46 1.34
N HIS A 329 -8.10 16.06 2.39
CA HIS A 329 -8.65 15.80 3.73
C HIS A 329 -8.30 16.88 4.77
N GLY A 330 -7.67 17.97 4.35
CA GLY A 330 -7.31 19.08 5.24
C GLY A 330 -6.26 18.73 6.31
N ILE A 331 -5.43 17.73 6.03
CA ILE A 331 -4.34 17.30 6.91
C ILE A 331 -3.08 18.04 6.45
N GLY A 332 -2.70 19.10 7.15
CA GLY A 332 -1.56 19.97 6.83
C GLY A 332 -0.67 20.23 8.03
#